data_AF-A0A7V8J5P7-F1
#
_entry.id   AF-A0A7V8J5P7-F1
#
_cell.length_a   1.000
_cell.length_b   1.000
_cell.length_c   1.000
_cell.angle_alpha   90.00
_cell.angle_beta   90.00
_cell.angle_gamma   90.00
#
_symmetry.space_group_name_H-M   'P 1'
#
loop_
_entity.id
_entity.type
_entity.pdbx_description
1 polymer ?
#
loop_
_entity_poly.entity_id
_entity_poly.type
_entity_poly.pdbx_seq_one_letter_code
_entity_poly.pdbx_strand_id
1 'polypeptide(L)'
;MNGYEQEIEQAIEVKLRELDGVAYGGATGRRFEMAGRNDDGTVKTQAELREIRRLVMRDIAQRLGLQFFQMADAVMIDQLITVSTIQGHDTAGLLKSLINSFLITYTNPTTTAHAYSLLQGLEYHRAFLEKGVGASKH
;
A
#
# COMPACT_ATOMS: atom_id res chain seq x y z
N MET A 1 -4.45 -15.82 -20.29
CA MET A 1 -3.60 -14.98 -19.42
C MET A 1 -2.39 -14.58 -20.23
N ASN A 2 -2.17 -13.28 -20.42
CA ASN A 2 -0.96 -12.76 -21.05
C ASN A 2 0.25 -13.02 -20.12
N GLY A 3 1.47 -13.15 -20.65
CA GLY A 3 2.67 -13.41 -19.84
C GLY A 3 2.85 -12.40 -18.70
N TYR A 4 2.53 -11.13 -18.96
CA TYR A 4 2.57 -10.06 -17.96
C TYR A 4 1.56 -10.25 -16.81
N GLU A 5 0.36 -10.78 -17.09
CA GLU A 5 -0.63 -11.08 -16.05
C GLU A 5 -0.15 -12.23 -15.16
N GLN A 6 0.52 -13.23 -15.74
CA GLN A 6 1.08 -14.34 -14.98
C GLN A 6 2.21 -13.88 -14.06
N GLU A 7 3.06 -12.96 -14.51
CA GLU A 7 4.11 -12.37 -13.68
C GLU A 7 3.54 -11.58 -12.51
N ILE A 8 2.45 -10.82 -12.73
CA ILE A 8 1.72 -10.13 -11.65
C ILE A 8 1.18 -11.15 -10.65
N GLU A 9 0.50 -12.20 -11.09
CA GLU A 9 -0.04 -13.21 -10.18
C GLU A 9 1.06 -13.89 -9.35
N GLN A 10 2.20 -14.21 -9.98
CA GLN A 10 3.35 -14.79 -9.27
C GLN A 10 3.89 -13.84 -8.20
N ALA A 11 4.04 -12.55 -8.52
CA ALA A 11 4.48 -11.55 -7.56
C ALA A 11 3.50 -11.40 -6.39
N ILE A 12 2.20 -11.43 -6.65
CA ILE A 12 1.16 -11.38 -5.60
C ILE A 12 1.26 -12.60 -4.68
N GLU A 13 1.41 -13.82 -5.24
CA GLU A 13 1.57 -15.03 -4.43
C GLU A 13 2.81 -14.98 -3.53
N VAL A 14 3.91 -14.40 -4.03
CA VAL A 14 5.11 -14.17 -3.22
C VAL A 14 4.80 -13.24 -2.05
N LYS A 15 4.15 -12.09 -2.29
CA LYS A 15 3.77 -11.15 -1.22
C LYS A 15 2.81 -11.76 -0.21
N LEU A 16 1.81 -12.51 -0.66
CA LEU A 16 0.88 -13.19 0.24
C LEU A 16 1.59 -14.24 1.11
N ARG A 17 2.54 -14.98 0.55
CA ARG A 17 3.36 -15.94 1.31
C ARG A 17 4.28 -15.25 2.30
N GLU A 18 4.88 -14.12 1.93
CA GLU A 18 5.68 -13.30 2.86
C GLU A 18 4.84 -12.87 4.07
N LEU A 19 3.56 -12.53 3.87
CA LEU A 19 2.63 -12.14 4.95
C LEU A 19 2.22 -13.30 5.87
N ASP A 20 2.16 -14.53 5.36
CA ASP A 20 1.75 -15.70 6.16
C ASP A 20 2.70 -15.94 7.35
N GLY A 21 3.96 -15.54 7.24
CA GLY A 21 4.97 -15.64 8.30
C GLY A 21 5.02 -14.44 9.25
N VAL A 22 4.23 -13.38 9.03
CA VAL A 22 4.36 -12.11 9.75
C VAL A 22 3.24 -11.92 10.76
N ALA A 23 3.59 -11.99 12.04
CA ALA A 23 2.68 -11.69 13.14
C ALA A 23 2.23 -10.22 13.16
N TYR A 24 1.05 -9.97 13.72
CA TYR A 24 0.57 -8.61 13.99
C TYR A 24 1.33 -7.97 15.16
N GLY A 25 1.57 -6.66 15.07
CA GLY A 25 2.16 -5.89 16.16
C GLY A 25 3.09 -4.77 15.70
N GLY A 26 3.40 -3.87 16.63
CA GLY A 26 4.26 -2.70 16.35
C GLY A 26 5.65 -3.06 15.84
N ALA A 27 6.21 -4.20 16.28
CA ALA A 27 7.55 -4.66 15.91
C ALA A 27 7.65 -5.13 14.44
N THR A 28 6.56 -5.62 13.85
CA THR A 28 6.53 -6.08 12.45
C THR A 28 6.03 -5.02 11.49
N GLY A 29 5.55 -3.87 12.01
CA GLY A 29 4.89 -2.84 11.21
C GLY A 29 3.45 -3.18 10.79
N ARG A 30 2.98 -4.41 11.05
CA ARG A 30 1.63 -4.87 10.74
C ARG A 30 0.67 -4.43 11.86
N ARG A 31 0.25 -3.16 11.79
CA ARG A 31 -0.46 -2.44 12.87
C ARG A 31 -1.97 -2.58 12.81
N PHE A 32 -2.52 -2.69 11.61
CA PHE A 32 -3.95 -2.80 11.37
C PHE A 32 -4.28 -4.17 10.81
N GLU A 33 -5.42 -4.71 11.24
CA GLU A 33 -6.00 -5.93 10.73
C GLU A 33 -7.28 -5.60 9.95
N MET A 34 -7.41 -6.23 8.78
CA MET A 34 -8.62 -6.13 8.01
C MET A 34 -9.68 -7.03 8.64
N ALA A 35 -10.72 -6.42 9.20
CA ALA A 35 -11.94 -7.09 9.59
C ALA A 35 -13.03 -6.79 8.55
N GLY A 36 -13.92 -7.75 8.31
CA GLY A 36 -15.01 -7.57 7.37
C GLY A 36 -16.17 -8.50 7.65
N ARG A 37 -17.35 -8.10 7.18
CA ARG A 37 -18.54 -8.96 7.16
C ARG A 37 -18.97 -9.20 5.71
N ASN A 38 -19.56 -10.37 5.47
CA ASN A 38 -20.27 -10.67 4.23
C ASN A 38 -21.62 -9.94 4.22
N ASP A 39 -22.28 -9.91 3.06
CA ASP A 39 -23.57 -9.23 2.88
C ASP A 39 -24.69 -9.82 3.76
N ASP A 40 -24.54 -11.09 4.14
CA ASP A 40 -25.41 -11.81 5.07
C ASP A 40 -25.10 -11.51 6.55
N GLY A 41 -24.13 -10.64 6.83
CA GLY A 41 -23.72 -10.22 8.17
C GLY A 41 -22.73 -11.16 8.87
N THR A 42 -22.32 -12.28 8.24
CA THR A 42 -21.31 -13.20 8.78
C THR A 42 -19.91 -12.60 8.73
N VAL A 43 -19.02 -13.02 9.63
CA VAL A 43 -17.63 -12.54 9.66
C VAL A 43 -16.85 -13.21 8.53
N LYS A 44 -16.13 -12.41 7.74
CA LYS A 44 -15.24 -12.94 6.69
C LYS A 44 -14.16 -13.83 7.29
N THR A 45 -14.00 -15.00 6.71
CA THR A 45 -12.93 -15.94 7.00
C THR A 45 -11.56 -15.39 6.55
N GLN A 46 -10.48 -15.97 7.09
CA GLN A 46 -9.13 -15.61 6.66
C GLN A 46 -8.88 -15.89 5.17
N ALA A 47 -9.53 -16.89 4.58
CA ALA A 47 -9.45 -17.17 3.15
C ALA A 47 -10.10 -16.07 2.32
N GLU A 48 -11.29 -15.60 2.70
CA GLU A 48 -11.97 -14.48 2.02
C GLU A 48 -11.17 -13.18 2.17
N LEU A 49 -10.61 -12.91 3.35
CA LEU A 49 -9.73 -11.75 3.56
C LEU A 49 -8.45 -11.84 2.73
N ARG A 50 -7.87 -13.05 2.57
CA ARG A 50 -6.73 -13.28 1.68
C ARG A 50 -7.10 -12.98 0.23
N GLU A 51 -8.26 -13.41 -0.22
CA GLU A 51 -8.70 -13.14 -1.60
C GLU A 51 -8.95 -11.65 -1.83
N ILE A 52 -9.52 -10.93 -0.86
CA ILE A 52 -9.64 -9.47 -0.94
C ILE A 52 -8.26 -8.82 -1.08
N ARG A 53 -7.26 -9.23 -0.28
CA ARG A 53 -5.88 -8.73 -0.43
C ARG A 53 -5.34 -9.01 -1.83
N ARG A 54 -5.53 -10.23 -2.35
CA ARG A 54 -5.10 -10.62 -3.70
C ARG A 54 -5.68 -9.67 -4.75
N LEU A 55 -6.99 -9.41 -4.70
CA LEU A 55 -7.67 -8.55 -5.66
C LEU A 55 -7.14 -7.10 -5.62
N VAL A 56 -6.93 -6.54 -4.43
CA VAL A 56 -6.41 -5.18 -4.30
C VAL A 56 -4.94 -5.10 -4.69
N MET A 57 -4.13 -6.10 -4.34
CA MET A 57 -2.73 -6.19 -4.79
C MET A 57 -2.63 -6.25 -6.31
N ARG A 58 -3.53 -6.96 -6.99
CA ARG A 58 -3.62 -7.00 -8.45
C ARG A 58 -3.90 -5.61 -9.02
N ASP A 59 -4.88 -4.90 -8.48
CA ASP A 59 -5.19 -3.53 -8.95
C ASP A 59 -4.00 -2.57 -8.74
N ILE A 60 -3.32 -2.66 -7.59
CA ILE A 60 -2.10 -1.89 -7.31
C ILE A 60 -1.00 -2.21 -8.34
N ALA A 61 -0.70 -3.49 -8.56
CA ALA A 61 0.35 -3.92 -9.48
C ALA A 61 0.05 -3.52 -10.93
N GLN A 62 -1.22 -3.59 -11.35
CA GLN A 62 -1.64 -3.18 -12.68
C GLN A 62 -1.55 -1.66 -12.88
N ARG A 63 -1.85 -0.85 -11.85
CA ARG A 63 -1.86 0.61 -11.95
C ARG A 63 -0.49 1.25 -11.77
N LEU A 64 0.32 0.76 -10.84
CA LEU A 64 1.64 1.31 -10.50
C LEU A 64 2.79 0.61 -11.24
N GLY A 65 2.55 -0.60 -11.76
CA GLY A 65 3.53 -1.40 -12.47
C GLY A 65 4.15 -2.50 -11.61
N LEU A 66 4.48 -3.62 -12.25
CA LEU A 66 5.02 -4.82 -11.60
C LEU A 66 6.32 -4.54 -10.82
N GLN A 67 7.24 -3.76 -11.41
CA GLN A 67 8.53 -3.47 -10.79
C GLN A 67 8.38 -2.73 -9.45
N PHE A 68 7.52 -1.70 -9.41
CA PHE A 68 7.23 -0.98 -8.17
C PHE A 68 6.63 -1.92 -7.11
N PHE A 69 5.66 -2.75 -7.52
CA PHE A 69 5.01 -3.71 -6.64
C PHE A 69 5.98 -4.74 -6.04
N GLN A 70 6.92 -5.27 -6.85
CA GLN A 70 7.92 -6.23 -6.39
C GLN A 70 8.90 -5.62 -5.38
N MET A 71 9.30 -4.37 -5.58
CA MET A 71 10.23 -3.65 -4.69
C MET A 71 9.60 -3.25 -3.35
N ALA A 72 8.29 -3.04 -3.31
CA ALA A 72 7.59 -2.65 -2.09
C ALA A 72 7.53 -3.81 -1.07
N ASP A 73 7.71 -3.49 0.20
CA ASP A 73 7.62 -4.47 1.30
C ASP A 73 6.19 -5.03 1.44
N ALA A 74 6.06 -6.32 1.71
CA ALA A 74 4.74 -6.96 1.78
C ALA A 74 3.87 -6.43 2.91
N VAL A 75 4.46 -6.12 4.07
CA VAL A 75 3.73 -5.52 5.20
C VAL A 75 3.27 -4.12 4.84
N MET A 76 4.12 -3.32 4.19
CA MET A 76 3.71 -2.00 3.70
C MET A 76 2.50 -2.09 2.76
N ILE A 77 2.50 -3.03 1.81
CA ILE A 77 1.36 -3.24 0.90
C ILE A 77 0.12 -3.70 1.67
N ASP A 78 0.24 -4.64 2.61
CA ASP A 78 -0.89 -5.10 3.44
C ASP A 78 -1.50 -3.97 4.28
N GLN A 79 -0.66 -3.11 4.87
CA GLN A 79 -1.12 -1.97 5.65
C GLN A 79 -1.74 -0.88 4.77
N LEU A 80 -1.20 -0.66 3.57
CA LEU A 80 -1.81 0.21 2.58
C LEU A 80 -3.22 -0.28 2.24
N ILE A 81 -3.37 -1.56 1.89
CA ILE A 81 -4.67 -2.17 1.56
C ILE A 81 -5.63 -2.02 2.75
N THR A 82 -5.20 -2.42 3.93
CA THR A 82 -6.04 -2.40 5.14
C THR A 82 -6.54 -1.00 5.46
N VAL A 83 -5.65 0.00 5.49
CA VAL A 83 -6.03 1.38 5.78
C VAL A 83 -6.93 1.94 4.68
N SER A 84 -6.63 1.65 3.42
CA SER A 84 -7.45 2.10 2.27
C SER A 84 -8.86 1.53 2.34
N THR A 85 -8.99 0.25 2.69
CA THR A 85 -10.29 -0.41 2.88
C THR A 85 -11.06 0.21 4.06
N ILE A 86 -10.40 0.44 5.20
CA ILE A 86 -11.03 1.06 6.37
C ILE A 86 -11.54 2.48 6.06
N GLN A 87 -10.75 3.26 5.32
CA GLN A 87 -11.09 4.65 4.98
C GLN A 87 -11.99 4.78 3.74
N GLY A 88 -12.20 3.69 2.98
CA GLY A 88 -12.97 3.72 1.73
C GLY A 88 -12.27 4.48 0.60
N HIS A 89 -10.93 4.51 0.58
CA HIS A 89 -10.15 5.24 -0.42
C HIS A 89 -9.65 4.32 -1.55
N ASP A 90 -9.78 4.73 -2.81
CA ASP A 90 -9.07 4.11 -3.95
C ASP A 90 -7.60 4.56 -3.97
N THR A 91 -6.80 4.03 -3.05
CA THR A 91 -5.42 4.49 -2.89
C THR A 91 -4.53 4.12 -4.08
N ALA A 92 -4.82 3.03 -4.80
CA ALA A 92 -4.07 2.69 -6.02
C ALA A 92 -4.30 3.74 -7.12
N GLY A 93 -5.56 4.16 -7.31
CA GLY A 93 -5.92 5.28 -8.18
C GLY A 93 -5.29 6.59 -7.73
N LEU A 94 -5.37 6.90 -6.43
CA LEU A 94 -4.78 8.13 -5.86
C LEU A 94 -3.27 8.18 -6.04
N LEU A 95 -2.54 7.08 -5.85
CA LEU A 95 -1.09 7.02 -6.06
C LEU A 95 -0.71 7.27 -7.52
N LYS A 96 -1.42 6.65 -8.46
CA LYS A 96 -1.22 6.90 -9.89
C LYS A 96 -1.51 8.36 -10.25
N SER A 97 -2.60 8.91 -9.72
CA SER A 97 -2.96 10.31 -9.93
C SER A 97 -1.94 11.26 -9.32
N LEU A 98 -1.43 10.96 -8.11
CA LEU A 98 -0.40 11.74 -7.43
C LEU A 98 0.87 11.84 -8.27
N ILE A 99 1.35 10.72 -8.82
CA ILE A 99 2.53 10.69 -9.69
C ILE A 99 2.32 11.62 -10.89
N ASN A 100 1.17 11.49 -11.58
CA ASN A 100 0.86 12.32 -12.74
C ASN A 100 0.76 13.81 -12.38
N SER A 101 0.02 14.14 -11.32
CA SER A 101 -0.13 15.51 -10.85
C SER A 101 1.21 16.13 -10.43
N PHE A 102 2.07 15.35 -9.76
CA PHE A 102 3.41 15.79 -9.40
C PHE A 102 4.26 16.07 -10.63
N LEU A 103 4.30 15.18 -11.62
CA LEU A 103 5.09 15.39 -12.84
C LEU A 103 4.64 16.66 -13.60
N ILE A 104 3.33 16.87 -13.74
CA ILE A 104 2.79 18.06 -14.41
C ILE A 104 3.15 19.34 -13.66
N THR A 105 2.97 19.35 -12.33
CA THR A 105 3.25 20.55 -11.51
C THR A 105 4.74 20.82 -11.37
N TYR A 106 5.57 19.78 -11.30
CA TYR A 106 7.02 19.91 -11.18
C TYR A 106 7.67 20.41 -12.48
N THR A 107 7.16 19.99 -13.64
CA THR A 107 7.72 20.41 -14.94
C THR A 107 7.32 21.83 -15.34
N ASN A 108 6.34 22.45 -14.67
CA ASN A 108 5.99 23.85 -14.89
C ASN A 108 6.85 24.78 -14.01
N PRO A 109 7.62 25.73 -14.60
CA PRO A 109 8.52 26.62 -13.86
C PRO A 109 7.84 27.44 -12.75
N THR A 110 6.54 27.76 -12.89
CA THR A 110 5.83 28.57 -11.89
C THR A 110 5.38 27.75 -10.67
N THR A 111 5.25 26.43 -10.81
CA THR A 111 4.78 25.54 -9.74
C THR A 111 5.84 24.56 -9.25
N THR A 112 7.02 24.51 -9.87
CA THR A 112 8.07 23.52 -9.57
C THR A 112 8.50 23.52 -8.11
N ALA A 113 8.74 24.70 -7.54
CA ALA A 113 9.19 24.83 -6.15
C ALA A 113 8.12 24.37 -5.15
N HIS A 114 6.84 24.61 -5.46
CA HIS A 114 5.73 24.18 -4.62
C HIS A 114 5.51 22.65 -4.73
N ALA A 115 5.58 22.09 -5.93
CA ALA A 115 5.51 20.64 -6.12
C ALA A 115 6.62 19.93 -5.32
N TYR A 116 7.85 20.47 -5.36
CA TYR A 116 8.97 19.93 -4.59
C TYR A 116 8.75 20.03 -3.08
N SER A 117 8.25 21.17 -2.57
CA SER A 117 8.03 21.33 -1.12
C SER A 117 6.96 20.38 -0.58
N LEU A 118 5.93 20.04 -1.36
CA LEU A 118 4.95 19.02 -1.00
C LEU A 118 5.61 17.64 -0.85
N LEU A 119 6.50 17.27 -1.76
CA LEU A 119 7.26 16.02 -1.68
C LEU A 119 8.19 16.00 -0.46
N GLN A 120 8.86 17.10 -0.17
CA GLN A 120 9.68 17.24 1.04
C GLN A 120 8.86 17.09 2.32
N GLY A 121 7.62 17.61 2.33
CA GLY A 121 6.69 17.43 3.45
C GLY A 121 6.36 15.96 3.71
N LEU A 122 6.13 15.18 2.65
CA LEU A 122 5.90 13.74 2.77
C LEU A 122 7.12 13.00 3.33
N GLU A 123 8.32 13.31 2.81
CA GLU A 123 9.56 12.73 3.32
C GLU A 123 9.84 13.10 4.78
N TYR A 124 9.52 14.33 5.18
CA TYR A 124 9.61 14.76 6.57
C TYR A 124 8.70 13.92 7.47
N HIS A 125 7.44 13.69 7.07
CA HIS A 125 6.52 12.85 7.84
C HIS A 125 6.99 11.39 7.93
N ARG A 126 7.52 10.83 6.84
CA ARG A 126 8.11 9.48 6.84
C ARG A 126 9.25 9.38 7.84
N ALA A 127 10.21 10.31 7.79
CA ALA A 127 11.35 10.35 8.69
C ALA A 127 10.94 10.60 10.16
N PHE A 128 9.88 11.38 10.39
CA PHE A 128 9.33 11.59 11.74
C PHE A 128 8.80 10.29 12.34
N LEU A 129 8.08 9.48 11.55
CA LEU A 129 7.56 8.19 12.00
C LEU A 129 8.68 7.18 12.31
N GLU A 130 9.76 7.17 11.53
CA GLU A 130 10.93 6.31 11.77
C GLU A 130 11.63 6.66 13.09
N LYS A 131 11.70 7.95 13.44
CA LYS A 131 12.30 8.43 14.69
C LYS A 131 11.37 8.27 15.91
N GLY A 132 10.05 8.35 15.71
CA GLY A 132 9.05 8.35 16.78
C GLY A 132 8.67 6.98 17.36
N VAL A 133 8.99 5.87 16.67
CA VAL A 133 8.65 4.50 17.14
C VAL A 133 9.65 3.97 18.19
N GLY A 134 10.77 4.68 18.42
CA GLY A 134 11.77 4.35 19.44
C GLY A 134 11.68 5.13 20.76
N ALA A 135 10.73 6.07 20.90
CA ALA A 135 10.70 7.03 22.01
C ALA A 135 9.65 6.74 23.10
N SER A 136 9.13 5.51 23.20
CA SER A 136 8.36 5.07 24.38
C SER A 136 9.27 4.37 25.37
N LYS A 137 10.13 5.16 26.01
CA LYS A 137 10.83 4.81 27.26
C LYS A 137 10.95 6.08 28.09
N HIS A 138 9.85 6.53 28.70
CA HIS A 138 9.86 7.31 29.94
C HIS A 138 8.58 7.00 30.71
#